data_AF-A0A084Q855-F1
#
_entry.id   AF-A0A084Q855-F1
#
_cell.length_a   1.000
_cell.length_b   1.000
_cell.length_c   1.000
_cell.angle_alpha   90.00
_cell.angle_beta   90.00
_cell.angle_gamma   90.00
#
_symmetry.space_group_name_H-M   'P 1'
#
loop_
_entity.id
_entity.type
_entity.pdbx_description
1 polymer ?
#
loop_
_entity_poly.entity_id
_entity_poly.type
_entity_poly.pdbx_seq_one_letter_code
_entity_poly.pdbx_strand_id
1 'polypeptide(L)'
;MNYGISVTIPERARLAEIYCHQPNNLTEDAILQRRIEAIDLTVTFCERRETVKRDRAQHEEKICSFTKTEPPNIGVGFVPSPDRFPLLMHAAQCPDCIGDERLSVEERAFTYCRPTVMNDHFDSQHLVRREQAEQSGEKIRCEHPKCRNHKFEHIDEFRCHVYKVHGVTLRSSEQVKQKRLRKARRRRMITGKRIE
;
A
#
# COMPACT_ATOMS: atom_id res chain seq x y z
N MET A 1 -19.99 27.42 0.15
CA MET A 1 -19.48 26.32 -0.69
C MET A 1 -18.37 25.64 0.09
N ASN A 2 -18.67 24.53 0.76
CA ASN A 2 -17.72 23.82 1.61
C ASN A 2 -16.86 22.90 0.74
N TYR A 3 -15.56 23.20 0.65
CA TYR A 3 -14.57 22.28 0.12
C TYR A 3 -14.32 21.19 1.18
N GLY A 4 -15.21 20.19 1.21
CA GLY A 4 -15.01 18.99 2.02
C GLY A 4 -13.80 18.23 1.48
N ILE A 5 -12.81 18.00 2.32
CA ILE A 5 -11.72 17.06 2.05
C ILE A 5 -12.38 15.71 1.79
N SER A 6 -12.24 15.17 0.58
CA SER A 6 -12.76 13.85 0.21
C SER A 6 -11.91 12.76 0.87
N VAL A 7 -12.21 12.44 2.14
CA VAL A 7 -11.61 11.31 2.86
C VAL A 7 -12.35 10.03 2.49
N THR A 8 -11.61 9.03 1.95
CA THR A 8 -12.21 7.81 1.38
C THR A 8 -12.43 6.70 2.40
N ILE A 9 -11.82 6.81 3.59
CA ILE A 9 -12.16 6.01 4.76
C ILE A 9 -13.27 6.73 5.56
N PRO A 10 -14.51 6.20 5.58
CA PRO A 10 -15.63 6.82 6.29
C PRO A 10 -15.34 7.09 7.77
N GLU A 11 -14.56 6.21 8.40
CA GLU A 11 -14.14 6.34 9.80
C GLU A 11 -13.29 7.60 10.03
N ARG A 12 -12.42 7.96 9.08
CA ARG A 12 -11.58 9.16 9.17
C ARG A 12 -12.41 10.44 8.98
N ALA A 13 -13.37 10.42 8.05
CA ALA A 13 -14.31 11.53 7.87
C ALA A 13 -15.12 11.76 9.14
N ARG A 14 -15.63 10.68 9.76
CA ARG A 14 -16.41 10.74 10.99
C ARG A 14 -15.59 11.18 12.20
N LEU A 15 -14.34 10.73 12.32
CA LEU A 15 -13.41 11.23 13.34
C LEU A 15 -13.14 12.73 13.19
N ALA A 16 -12.99 13.23 11.96
CA ALA A 16 -12.84 14.66 11.71
C ALA A 16 -14.09 15.45 12.12
N GLU A 17 -15.29 14.93 11.87
CA GLU A 17 -16.54 15.54 12.38
C GLU A 17 -16.54 15.61 13.91
N ILE A 18 -16.16 14.54 14.60
CA ILE A 18 -16.19 14.49 16.06
C ILE A 18 -15.14 15.43 16.67
N TYR A 19 -13.91 15.45 16.16
CA TYR A 19 -12.81 16.23 16.73
C TYR A 19 -12.79 17.70 16.28
N CYS A 20 -13.17 18.00 15.04
CA CYS A 20 -13.08 19.35 14.48
C CYS A 20 -14.41 20.10 14.50
N HIS A 21 -15.54 19.40 14.60
CA HIS A 21 -16.88 20.00 14.55
C HIS A 21 -17.74 19.58 15.75
N GLN A 22 -17.38 20.10 16.92
CA GLN A 22 -18.20 19.93 18.13
C GLN A 22 -19.30 21.01 18.20
N PRO A 23 -20.59 20.63 18.22
CA PRO A 23 -21.68 21.56 18.46
C PRO A 23 -21.65 22.08 19.89
N ASN A 24 -21.99 23.36 20.05
CA ASN A 24 -21.84 24.09 21.31
C ASN A 24 -22.90 23.73 22.38
N ASN A 25 -23.92 22.96 22.04
CA ASN A 25 -25.10 22.69 22.86
C ASN A 25 -25.30 21.20 23.18
N LEU A 26 -24.22 20.45 23.39
CA LEU A 26 -24.28 19.04 23.75
C LEU A 26 -24.55 18.82 25.24
N THR A 27 -25.41 17.85 25.56
CA THR A 27 -25.58 17.31 26.92
C THR A 27 -24.38 16.43 27.28
N GLU A 28 -24.16 16.20 28.59
CA GLU A 28 -23.06 15.34 29.07
C GLU A 28 -23.14 13.93 28.48
N ASP A 29 -24.34 13.33 28.40
CA ASP A 29 -24.56 12.03 27.78
C ASP A 29 -24.17 12.01 26.30
N ALA A 30 -24.48 13.08 25.56
CA ALA A 30 -24.13 13.19 24.15
C ALA A 30 -22.62 13.38 23.95
N ILE A 31 -21.93 14.04 24.90
CA ILE A 31 -20.47 14.14 24.92
C ILE A 31 -19.86 12.76 25.19
N LEU A 32 -20.39 12.02 26.16
CA LEU A 32 -19.93 10.67 26.47
C LEU A 32 -20.09 9.73 25.28
N GLN A 33 -21.26 9.74 24.62
CA GLN A 33 -21.53 8.90 23.47
C GLN A 33 -20.59 9.20 22.30
N ARG A 34 -20.32 10.49 22.03
CA ARG A 34 -19.35 10.88 20.99
C ARG A 34 -17.92 10.45 21.30
N ARG A 35 -17.52 10.41 22.59
CA ARG A 35 -16.21 9.90 22.98
C ARG A 35 -16.10 8.39 22.78
N ILE A 36 -17.15 7.64 23.12
CA ILE A 36 -17.22 6.20 22.85
C ILE A 36 -17.13 5.95 21.34
N GLU A 37 -17.95 6.65 20.54
CA GLU A 37 -17.93 6.57 19.07
C GLU A 37 -16.53 6.90 18.51
N ALA A 38 -15.87 7.94 19.03
CA ALA A 38 -14.51 8.30 18.61
C ALA A 38 -13.48 7.21 18.93
N ILE A 39 -13.59 6.54 20.08
CA ILE A 39 -12.71 5.43 20.45
C ILE A 39 -12.92 4.26 19.49
N ASP A 40 -14.17 3.84 19.28
CA ASP A 40 -14.52 2.72 18.39
C ASP A 40 -14.05 2.97 16.94
N LEU A 41 -14.25 4.20 16.46
CA LEU A 41 -13.78 4.63 15.15
C LEU A 41 -12.25 4.67 15.09
N THR A 42 -11.57 5.10 16.15
CA THR A 42 -10.10 5.11 16.20
C THR A 42 -9.54 3.69 16.17
N VAL A 43 -10.13 2.75 16.90
CA VAL A 43 -9.74 1.33 16.86
C VAL A 43 -9.96 0.76 15.46
N THR A 44 -11.14 0.95 14.89
CA THR A 44 -11.47 0.51 13.52
C THR A 44 -10.54 1.13 12.46
N PHE A 45 -10.20 2.41 12.64
CA PHE A 45 -9.29 3.13 11.73
C PHE A 45 -7.85 2.63 11.84
N CYS A 46 -7.35 2.33 13.04
CA CYS A 46 -6.00 1.80 13.24
C CYS A 46 -5.75 0.50 12.46
N GLU A 47 -6.79 -0.32 12.31
CA GLU A 47 -6.75 -1.55 11.51
C GLU A 47 -6.73 -1.29 10.00
N ARG A 48 -7.00 -0.06 9.55
CA ARG A 48 -7.03 0.31 8.13
C ARG A 48 -5.82 1.18 7.76
N ARG A 49 -5.46 1.20 6.47
CA ARG A 49 -4.39 2.05 5.95
C ARG A 49 -4.81 2.69 4.63
N GLU A 50 -4.83 4.02 4.60
CA GLU A 50 -5.05 4.80 3.38
C GLU A 50 -3.72 4.96 2.63
N THR A 51 -3.68 4.62 1.34
CA THR A 51 -2.49 4.87 0.51
C THR A 51 -2.60 6.21 -0.22
N VAL A 52 -1.50 6.98 -0.28
CA VAL A 52 -1.39 8.28 -0.98
C VAL A 52 -1.77 8.21 -2.47
N LYS A 53 -1.87 7.01 -3.04
CA LYS A 53 -2.15 6.80 -4.47
C LYS A 53 -3.54 7.25 -4.92
N ARG A 54 -4.53 7.34 -4.02
CA ARG A 54 -5.91 7.67 -4.40
C ARG A 54 -6.08 9.11 -4.90
N ASP A 55 -5.29 10.07 -4.41
CA ASP A 55 -5.37 11.47 -4.90
C ASP A 55 -4.96 11.60 -6.38
N ARG A 56 -4.10 10.72 -6.89
CA ARG A 56 -3.71 10.72 -8.31
C ARG A 56 -4.60 9.84 -9.18
N ALA A 57 -5.00 8.67 -8.70
CA ALA A 57 -5.81 7.74 -9.49
C ALA A 57 -7.22 8.27 -9.77
N GLN A 58 -7.84 8.98 -8.83
CA GLN A 58 -9.17 9.58 -9.05
C GLN A 58 -9.17 10.68 -10.13
N HIS A 59 -8.02 11.33 -10.37
CA HIS A 59 -7.89 12.30 -11.45
C HIS A 59 -7.70 11.63 -12.82
N GLU A 60 -7.12 10.42 -12.87
CA GLU A 60 -6.86 9.70 -14.13
C GLU A 60 -8.04 8.84 -14.59
N GLU A 61 -8.84 8.26 -13.67
CA GLU A 61 -10.04 7.48 -14.02
C GLU A 61 -11.11 8.33 -14.74
N LYS A 62 -11.08 9.66 -14.56
CA LYS A 62 -12.03 10.57 -15.24
C LYS A 62 -11.72 10.77 -16.74
N ILE A 63 -10.57 10.33 -17.23
CA ILE A 63 -10.09 10.63 -18.59
C ILE A 63 -10.21 9.43 -19.55
N CYS A 64 -10.39 8.19 -19.08
CA CYS A 64 -10.39 7.01 -19.95
C CYS A 64 -11.66 6.16 -19.81
N SER A 65 -12.78 6.63 -20.38
CA SER A 65 -14.01 5.84 -20.51
C SER A 65 -14.65 5.99 -21.89
N PHE A 66 -13.98 5.47 -22.93
CA PHE A 66 -14.59 5.03 -24.17
C PHE A 66 -13.75 3.84 -24.67
N THR A 67 -14.23 2.60 -24.66
CA THR A 67 -15.09 2.07 -25.72
C THR A 67 -15.74 0.75 -25.27
N LYS A 68 -17.02 0.64 -25.57
CA LYS A 68 -17.88 -0.55 -25.43
C LYS A 68 -17.55 -1.56 -26.54
N THR A 69 -17.29 -2.82 -26.20
CA THR A 69 -17.53 -3.97 -27.10
C THR A 69 -17.97 -5.17 -26.26
N GLU A 70 -19.11 -5.76 -26.61
CA GLU A 70 -19.74 -6.89 -25.91
C GLU A 70 -18.97 -8.22 -26.07
N PRO A 71 -19.08 -9.17 -25.12
CA PRO A 71 -18.53 -10.51 -25.28
C PRO A 71 -19.55 -11.50 -25.91
N PRO A 72 -19.09 -12.48 -26.71
CA PRO A 72 -19.96 -13.56 -27.18
C PRO A 72 -20.24 -14.59 -26.09
N ASN A 73 -21.48 -15.05 -26.10
CA ASN A 73 -22.11 -16.02 -25.20
C ASN A 73 -21.51 -17.43 -25.40
N ILE A 74 -20.75 -17.94 -24.42
CA ILE A 74 -20.29 -19.34 -24.38
C ILE A 74 -20.48 -19.89 -22.96
N GLY A 75 -21.36 -20.89 -22.87
CA GLY A 75 -21.33 -22.04 -21.96
C GLY A 75 -20.99 -21.79 -20.48
N VAL A 76 -22.00 -21.93 -19.62
CA VAL A 76 -21.89 -21.95 -18.16
C VAL A 76 -21.09 -23.18 -17.70
N GLY A 77 -19.77 -23.10 -17.80
CA GLY A 77 -18.85 -23.80 -16.93
C GLY A 77 -18.71 -22.98 -15.66
N PHE A 78 -18.79 -23.62 -14.50
CA PHE A 78 -18.52 -22.98 -13.21
C PHE A 78 -17.07 -22.47 -13.23
N VAL A 79 -16.85 -21.22 -13.63
CA VAL A 79 -15.53 -20.59 -13.57
C VAL A 79 -15.19 -20.53 -12.09
N PRO A 80 -14.15 -21.25 -11.59
CA PRO A 80 -13.72 -21.07 -10.22
C PRO A 80 -13.44 -19.59 -10.04
N SER A 81 -14.03 -18.97 -9.02
CA SER A 81 -13.73 -17.58 -8.68
C SER A 81 -12.22 -17.38 -8.82
N PRO A 82 -11.75 -16.42 -9.65
CA PRO A 82 -10.34 -16.20 -9.83
C PRO A 82 -9.69 -16.08 -8.45
N ASP A 83 -8.68 -16.89 -8.22
CA ASP A 83 -7.91 -16.84 -6.98
C ASP A 83 -7.42 -15.40 -6.80
N ARG A 84 -7.96 -14.74 -5.77
CA ARG A 84 -7.80 -13.31 -5.54
C ARG A 84 -6.34 -12.95 -5.23
N PHE A 85 -5.57 -13.90 -4.69
CA PHE A 85 -4.16 -13.74 -4.36
C PHE A 85 -3.37 -14.95 -4.89
N PRO A 86 -3.17 -15.01 -6.23
CA PRO A 86 -2.47 -16.11 -6.86
C PRO A 86 -1.01 -16.15 -6.39
N LEU A 87 -0.48 -17.36 -6.21
CA LEU A 87 0.89 -17.54 -5.72
C LEU A 87 1.90 -16.92 -6.69
N LEU A 88 1.66 -17.09 -8.00
CA LEU A 88 2.38 -16.39 -9.05
C LEU A 88 1.76 -15.01 -9.21
N MET A 89 2.56 -13.98 -8.95
CA MET A 89 2.12 -12.58 -9.00
C MET A 89 2.45 -11.95 -10.35
N HIS A 90 1.78 -10.85 -10.67
CA HIS A 90 2.20 -10.01 -11.78
C HIS A 90 3.53 -9.31 -11.44
N ALA A 91 4.44 -9.20 -12.39
CA ALA A 91 5.81 -8.68 -12.18
C ALA A 91 5.88 -7.25 -11.60
N ALA A 92 4.80 -6.48 -11.74
CA ALA A 92 4.66 -5.12 -11.20
C ALA A 92 3.72 -5.02 -9.98
N GLN A 93 3.33 -6.13 -9.35
CA GLN A 93 2.65 -6.13 -8.04
C GLN A 93 3.69 -6.11 -6.91
N CYS A 94 3.33 -5.50 -5.78
CA CYS A 94 4.20 -5.43 -4.61
C CYS A 94 4.00 -6.67 -3.72
N PRO A 95 5.05 -7.46 -3.45
CA PRO A 95 4.96 -8.70 -2.65
C PRO A 95 4.60 -8.46 -1.18
N ASP A 96 4.78 -7.24 -0.67
CA ASP A 96 4.41 -6.88 0.69
C ASP A 96 2.97 -6.38 0.77
N CYS A 97 2.55 -5.53 -0.17
CA CYS A 97 1.19 -4.98 -0.16
C CYS A 97 0.11 -6.04 -0.38
N ILE A 98 0.39 -7.10 -1.15
CA ILE A 98 -0.59 -8.18 -1.37
C ILE A 98 -0.96 -8.90 -0.06
N GLY A 99 -0.05 -8.90 0.91
CA GLY A 99 -0.22 -9.48 2.23
C GLY A 99 -0.80 -8.55 3.29
N ASP A 100 -0.80 -7.23 3.04
CA ASP A 100 -1.20 -6.24 4.04
C ASP A 100 -2.73 -6.22 4.16
N GLU A 101 -3.27 -6.96 5.14
CA GLU A 101 -4.71 -7.08 5.40
C GLU A 101 -5.36 -5.75 5.83
N ARG A 102 -4.56 -4.73 6.16
CA ARG A 102 -5.03 -3.37 6.47
C ARG A 102 -5.43 -2.58 5.22
N LEU A 103 -5.04 -3.06 4.04
CA LEU A 103 -5.39 -2.50 2.73
C LEU A 103 -6.64 -3.19 2.17
N SER A 104 -7.38 -2.45 1.34
CA SER A 104 -8.49 -3.06 0.59
C SER A 104 -7.99 -4.15 -0.36
N VAL A 105 -8.87 -5.06 -0.78
CA VAL A 105 -8.53 -6.14 -1.72
C VAL A 105 -7.93 -5.57 -3.02
N GLU A 106 -8.49 -4.48 -3.52
CA GLU A 106 -8.06 -3.80 -4.74
C GLU A 106 -6.68 -3.18 -4.55
N GLU A 107 -6.41 -2.59 -3.39
CA GLU A 107 -5.10 -2.01 -3.05
C GLU A 107 -4.02 -3.09 -2.88
N ARG A 108 -4.38 -4.23 -2.29
CA ARG A 108 -3.49 -5.39 -2.15
C ARG A 108 -3.12 -5.98 -3.51
N ALA A 109 -4.08 -6.08 -4.43
CA ALA A 109 -3.88 -6.59 -5.78
C ALA A 109 -3.38 -5.52 -6.77
N PHE A 110 -3.12 -4.29 -6.32
CA PHE A 110 -2.74 -3.18 -7.18
C PHE A 110 -1.48 -3.48 -7.99
N THR A 111 -1.58 -3.27 -9.31
CA THR A 111 -0.48 -3.45 -10.25
C THR A 111 0.06 -2.09 -10.69
N TYR A 112 1.36 -1.86 -10.50
CA TYR A 112 2.00 -0.64 -10.97
C TYR A 112 2.18 -0.66 -12.49
N CYS A 113 2.24 0.53 -13.09
CA CYS A 113 2.46 0.67 -14.53
C CYS A 113 3.76 0.02 -15.01
N ARG A 114 4.80 -0.04 -14.16
CA ARG A 114 6.10 -0.65 -14.49
C ARG A 114 6.73 -1.30 -13.25
N PRO A 115 7.48 -2.42 -13.41
CA PRO A 115 8.21 -3.07 -12.31
C PRO A 115 9.20 -2.13 -11.61
N THR A 116 9.78 -1.15 -12.31
CA THR A 116 10.68 -0.16 -11.73
C THR A 116 9.96 0.74 -10.72
N VAL A 117 8.73 1.16 -11.00
CA VAL A 117 7.92 1.99 -10.08
C VAL A 117 7.49 1.17 -8.86
N MET A 118 7.10 -0.10 -9.06
CA MET A 118 6.83 -1.02 -7.96
C MET A 118 8.06 -1.18 -7.06
N ASN A 119 9.23 -1.39 -7.67
CA ASN A 119 10.49 -1.50 -6.96
C ASN A 119 10.84 -0.23 -6.17
N ASP A 120 10.53 0.95 -6.71
CA ASP A 120 10.71 2.24 -6.01
C ASP A 120 9.82 2.36 -4.79
N HIS A 121 8.57 1.91 -4.90
CA HIS A 121 7.68 1.77 -3.76
C HIS A 121 8.22 0.77 -2.73
N PHE A 122 8.61 -0.43 -3.15
CA PHE A 122 9.11 -1.48 -2.26
C PHE A 122 10.31 -1.00 -1.43
N ASP A 123 11.31 -0.41 -2.08
CA ASP A 123 12.49 0.14 -1.41
C ASP A 123 12.19 1.24 -0.40
N SER A 124 11.18 2.06 -0.68
CA SER A 124 10.88 3.22 0.17
C SER A 124 9.94 2.89 1.32
N GLN A 125 9.02 1.93 1.14
CA GLN A 125 7.98 1.62 2.10
C GLN A 125 8.28 0.37 2.94
N HIS A 126 8.99 -0.61 2.37
CA HIS A 126 9.09 -1.95 2.95
C HIS A 126 10.52 -2.37 3.26
N LEU A 127 11.47 -2.03 2.39
CA LEU A 127 12.85 -2.48 2.51
C LEU A 127 13.53 -2.02 3.81
N VAL A 128 13.27 -0.80 4.27
CA VAL A 128 13.92 -0.27 5.49
C VAL A 128 13.61 -1.12 6.72
N ARG A 129 12.36 -1.53 6.90
CA ARG A 129 11.95 -2.39 8.01
C ARG A 129 12.62 -3.77 7.92
N ARG A 130 12.77 -4.31 6.71
CA ARG A 130 13.44 -5.60 6.48
C ARG A 130 14.94 -5.52 6.74
N GLU A 131 15.59 -4.42 6.36
CA GLU A 131 17.00 -4.15 6.68
C GLU A 131 17.22 -4.06 8.20
N GLN A 132 16.29 -3.45 8.94
CA GLN A 132 16.35 -3.41 10.40
C GLN A 132 16.14 -4.80 11.03
N ALA A 133 15.22 -5.61 10.50
CA ALA A 133 15.01 -6.98 10.95
C ALA A 133 16.29 -7.82 10.78
N GLU A 134 16.91 -7.77 9.60
CA GLU A 134 18.20 -8.45 9.34
C GLU A 134 19.30 -8.00 10.32
N GLN A 135 19.43 -6.70 10.56
CA GLN A 135 20.45 -6.15 11.47
C GLN A 135 20.24 -6.53 12.93
N SER A 136 18.98 -6.69 13.36
CA SER A 136 18.63 -7.10 14.72
C SER A 136 18.56 -8.62 14.91
N GLY A 137 18.77 -9.40 13.84
CA GLY A 137 18.63 -10.85 13.84
C GLY A 137 17.16 -11.34 13.85
N GLU A 138 16.20 -10.45 13.64
CA GLU A 138 14.80 -10.82 13.48
C GLU A 138 14.58 -11.51 12.13
N LYS A 139 13.81 -12.60 12.13
CA LYS A 139 13.48 -13.33 10.90
C LYS A 139 12.55 -12.53 10.00
N ILE A 140 12.96 -12.37 8.74
CA ILE A 140 12.20 -11.71 7.69
C ILE A 140 11.11 -12.65 7.18
N ARG A 141 9.85 -12.20 7.10
CA ARG A 141 8.71 -13.01 6.63
C ARG A 141 8.27 -12.64 5.22
N CYS A 142 7.70 -13.60 4.50
CA CYS A 142 6.91 -13.29 3.31
C CYS A 142 5.48 -12.92 3.73
N GLU A 143 4.98 -11.78 3.25
CA GLU A 143 3.64 -11.31 3.58
C GLU A 143 2.57 -11.97 2.70
N HIS A 144 2.94 -12.69 1.63
CA HIS A 144 1.97 -13.32 0.74
C HIS A 144 1.05 -14.29 1.52
N PRO A 145 -0.28 -14.23 1.35
CA PRO A 145 -1.24 -15.01 2.16
C PRO A 145 -1.00 -16.53 2.17
N LYS A 146 -0.37 -17.04 1.11
CA LYS A 146 -0.03 -18.46 0.92
C LYS A 146 1.34 -18.87 1.46
N CYS A 147 2.12 -17.93 2.00
CA CYS A 147 3.50 -18.14 2.43
C CYS A 147 3.73 -17.90 3.93
N ARG A 148 2.67 -17.95 4.75
CA ARG A 148 2.64 -17.58 6.19
C ARG A 148 3.77 -18.15 7.05
N ASN A 149 4.34 -19.30 6.68
CA ASN A 149 5.36 -19.98 7.46
C ASN A 149 6.81 -19.75 6.98
N HIS A 150 7.02 -19.07 5.85
CA HIS A 150 8.36 -18.83 5.33
C HIS A 150 9.05 -17.67 6.04
N LYS A 151 10.21 -17.97 6.62
CA LYS A 151 11.05 -17.05 7.38
C LYS A 151 12.47 -17.12 6.82
N PHE A 152 13.13 -15.98 6.70
CA PHE A 152 14.45 -15.82 6.12
C PHE A 152 15.36 -15.10 7.11
N GLU A 153 16.64 -15.43 7.08
CA GLU A 153 17.66 -14.73 7.86
C GLU A 153 18.12 -13.47 7.13
N HIS A 154 18.27 -13.59 5.81
CA HIS A 154 18.82 -12.52 5.00
C HIS A 154 17.82 -11.98 3.99
N ILE A 155 17.90 -10.69 3.67
CA ILE A 155 17.01 -10.06 2.69
C ILE A 155 17.19 -10.70 1.31
N ASP A 156 18.40 -11.11 0.96
CA ASP A 156 18.67 -11.73 -0.34
C ASP A 156 18.02 -13.12 -0.47
N GLU A 157 17.85 -13.87 0.62
CA GLU A 157 17.06 -15.10 0.65
C GLU A 157 15.57 -14.82 0.39
N PHE A 158 15.04 -13.79 1.05
CA PHE A 158 13.67 -13.32 0.80
C PHE A 158 13.49 -12.90 -0.67
N ARG A 159 14.43 -12.15 -1.25
CA ARG A 159 14.39 -11.76 -2.68
C ARG A 159 14.39 -12.99 -3.60
N CYS A 160 15.21 -13.99 -3.29
CA CYS A 160 15.26 -15.25 -4.02
C CYS A 160 13.92 -16.00 -3.94
N HIS A 161 13.31 -16.05 -2.76
CA HIS A 161 11.97 -16.60 -2.58
C HIS A 161 10.92 -15.86 -3.42
N VAL A 162 10.90 -14.53 -3.37
CA VAL A 162 9.95 -13.72 -4.14
C VAL A 162 10.11 -13.95 -5.64
N TYR A 163 11.35 -14.05 -6.14
CA TYR A 163 11.59 -14.35 -7.54
C TYR A 163 11.12 -15.77 -7.92
N LYS A 164 11.51 -16.79 -7.16
CA LYS A 164 11.22 -18.20 -7.50
C LYS A 164 9.76 -18.60 -7.31
N VAL A 165 9.12 -18.09 -6.25
CA VAL A 165 7.76 -18.47 -5.86
C VAL A 165 6.73 -17.52 -6.44
N HIS A 166 7.01 -16.22 -6.46
CA HIS A 166 6.05 -15.19 -6.90
C HIS A 166 6.33 -14.63 -8.29
N GLY A 167 7.48 -14.92 -8.90
CA GLY A 167 7.84 -14.42 -10.24
C GLY A 167 8.16 -12.92 -10.28
N VAL A 168 8.34 -12.27 -9.12
CA VAL A 168 8.58 -10.83 -9.01
C VAL A 168 10.07 -10.57 -8.79
N THR A 169 10.67 -9.72 -9.62
CA THR A 169 12.07 -9.33 -9.49
C THR A 169 12.20 -8.06 -8.66
N LEU A 170 12.73 -8.21 -7.44
CA LEU A 170 13.14 -7.10 -6.59
C LEU A 170 14.59 -6.72 -6.88
N ARG A 171 14.93 -5.44 -6.69
CA ARG A 171 16.31 -4.95 -6.81
C ARG A 171 17.23 -5.60 -5.79
N SER A 172 18.43 -5.98 -6.24
CA SER A 172 19.46 -6.56 -5.39
C SER A 172 20.01 -5.55 -4.37
N SER A 173 20.62 -6.05 -3.30
CA SER A 173 21.33 -5.22 -2.31
C SER A 173 22.29 -4.21 -2.97
N GLU A 174 23.02 -4.64 -4.00
CA GLU A 174 23.94 -3.78 -4.73
C GLU A 174 23.23 -2.70 -5.55
N GLN A 175 22.17 -3.05 -6.29
CA GLN A 175 21.37 -2.08 -7.05
C GLN A 175 20.73 -1.01 -6.13
N VAL A 176 20.28 -1.42 -4.94
CA VAL A 176 19.75 -0.50 -3.93
C VAL A 176 20.84 0.45 -3.44
N LYS A 177 22.02 -0.06 -3.07
CA LYS A 177 23.17 0.76 -2.64
C LYS A 177 23.54 1.79 -3.71
N GLN A 178 23.70 1.37 -4.96
CA GLN A 178 24.02 2.26 -6.08
C GLN A 178 22.95 3.33 -6.29
N LYS A 179 21.66 2.99 -6.18
CA LYS A 179 20.58 3.97 -6.28
C LYS A 179 20.62 4.99 -5.14
N ARG A 180 20.82 4.55 -3.90
CA ARG A 180 20.95 5.43 -2.73
C ARG A 180 22.13 6.39 -2.90
N LEU A 181 23.27 5.90 -3.38
CA LEU A 181 24.45 6.72 -3.70
C LEU A 181 24.16 7.77 -4.79
N ARG A 182 23.52 7.36 -5.90
CA ARG A 182 23.11 8.28 -6.99
C ARG A 182 22.15 9.36 -6.47
N LYS A 183 21.18 8.98 -5.63
CA LYS A 183 20.22 9.92 -5.02
C LYS A 183 20.91 10.91 -4.08
N ALA A 184 21.85 10.43 -3.26
CA ALA A 184 22.65 11.29 -2.38
C ALA A 184 23.52 12.27 -3.18
N ARG A 185 24.19 11.81 -4.24
CA ARG A 185 24.98 12.68 -5.13
C ARG A 185 24.12 13.76 -5.79
N ARG A 186 22.94 13.41 -6.31
CA ARG A 186 22.00 14.40 -6.88
C ARG A 186 21.54 15.42 -5.85
N ARG A 187 21.22 14.98 -4.63
CA ARG A 187 20.83 15.90 -3.54
C ARG A 187 21.93 16.92 -3.27
N ARG A 188 23.19 16.48 -3.12
CA ARG A 188 24.35 17.37 -2.91
C ARG A 188 24.52 18.41 -4.01
N MET A 189 24.33 18.02 -5.28
CA MET A 189 24.40 18.95 -6.41
C MET A 189 23.30 20.03 -6.36
N ILE A 190 22.09 19.68 -5.89
CA ILE A 190 20.97 20.63 -5.80
C ILE A 190 21.15 21.58 -4.62
N THR A 191 21.58 21.08 -3.45
CA THR A 191 21.84 21.94 -2.28
C THR A 191 23.10 22.80 -2.45
N GLY A 192 24.13 22.31 -3.16
CA GLY A 192 25.33 23.09 -3.44
C GLY A 192 25.14 24.21 -4.46
N LYS A 193 24.07 24.15 -5.27
CA LYS A 193 23.77 25.16 -6.31
C LYS A 193 22.89 26.32 -5.80
N ARG A 194 22.60 26.39 -4.50
CA ARG A 194 21.74 27.40 -3.86
C ARG A 194 22.50 28.51 -3.13
N ILE A 195 23.83 28.57 -3.28
CA ILE A 195 24.69 29.61 -2.71
C ILE A 195 25.48 30.26 -3.85
N GLU A 196 24.78 31.02 -4.70
CA GLU A 196 25.35 32.04 -5.61
C GLU A 196 24.30 33.15 -5.78
#